data_AF-A0A0M2U743-F1
#
_entry.id   AF-A0A0M2U743-F1
#
_cell.length_a   1.000
_cell.length_b   1.000
_cell.length_c   1.000
_cell.angle_alpha   90.00
_cell.angle_beta   90.00
_cell.angle_gamma   90.00
#
_symmetry.space_group_name_H-M   'P 1'
#
loop_
_entity.id
_entity.type
_entity.pdbx_description
1 polymer ?
#
loop_
_entity_poly.entity_id
_entity_poly.type
_entity_poly.pdbx_seq_one_letter_code
_entity_poly.pdbx_strand_id
1 'polypeptide(L)' 'MDVGLVFKVASMGVTITILYTFLKQAGRDEYAFMTLLVGVAVTLLWITPAIANFFSIVQSVFKLN' A
#
# COMPACT_ATOMS: atom_id res chain seq x y z
N MET A 1 -11.50 -14.38 -7.12
CA MET A 1 -11.58 -13.39 -6.03
C MET A 1 -10.17 -13.23 -5.49
N ASP A 2 -9.45 -12.22 -5.97
CA ASP A 2 -8.03 -12.03 -5.70
C ASP A 2 -7.84 -11.37 -4.33
N VAL A 3 -8.00 -12.18 -3.27
CA VAL A 3 -7.72 -11.75 -1.88
C VAL A 3 -6.24 -11.36 -1.73
N GLY A 4 -5.39 -11.73 -2.70
CA GLY A 4 -3.98 -11.40 -2.77
C GLY A 4 -3.71 -9.91 -2.66
N LEU A 5 -4.52 -9.04 -3.27
CA LEU A 5 -4.28 -7.60 -3.23
C LEU A 5 -4.55 -7.01 -1.84
N VAL A 6 -5.63 -7.45 -1.18
CA VAL A 6 -5.96 -7.03 0.19
C VAL A 6 -4.90 -7.56 1.18
N PHE A 7 -4.51 -8.82 1.07
CA PHE A 7 -3.43 -9.39 1.88
C PHE A 7 -2.08 -8.70 1.63
N LYS A 8 -1.79 -8.30 0.39
CA LYS A 8 -0.56 -7.61 0.01
C LYS A 8 -0.49 -6.20 0.62
N VAL A 9 -1.59 -5.47 0.66
CA VAL A 9 -1.64 -4.14 1.32
C VAL A 9 -1.60 -4.31 2.85
N ALA A 10 -2.33 -5.27 3.42
CA ALA A 10 -2.35 -5.52 4.86
C ALA A 10 -0.98 -5.96 5.40
N SER A 11 -0.31 -6.89 4.71
CA SER A 11 1.04 -7.34 5.08
C SER A 11 2.08 -6.23 4.98
N MET A 12 1.98 -5.34 3.98
CA MET A 12 2.84 -4.18 3.84
C MET A 12 2.75 -3.25 5.08
N GLY A 13 1.54 -3.01 5.59
CA GLY A 13 1.34 -2.23 6.82
C GLY A 13 2.12 -2.81 8.00
N VAL A 14 2.00 -4.13 8.22
CA VAL A 14 2.73 -4.83 9.29
C VAL A 14 4.25 -4.71 9.08
N THR A 15 4.74 -4.92 7.87
CA THR A 15 6.18 -4.80 7.56
C THR A 15 6.71 -3.39 7.84
N ILE A 16 6.00 -2.35 7.41
CA ILE A 16 6.40 -0.95 7.66
C ILE A 16 6.44 -0.67 9.16
N THR A 17 5.44 -1.11 9.93
CA THR A 17 5.39 -0.93 11.38
C THR A 17 6.56 -1.62 12.09
N ILE A 18 6.93 -2.83 11.66
CA ILE A 18 8.08 -3.55 12.22
C ILE A 18 9.37 -2.78 11.95
N LEU A 19 9.63 -2.35 10.70
CA LEU A 19 10.83 -1.56 10.39
C LEU A 19 10.87 -0.24 11.15
N TYR A 20 9.74 0.49 11.18
CA TYR A 20 9.63 1.74 11.92
C TYR A 20 9.98 1.55 13.40
N THR A 21 9.41 0.53 14.04
CA THR A 21 9.66 0.22 15.45
C THR A 21 11.12 -0.14 15.68
N PHE A 22 11.72 -0.94 14.80
CA PHE A 22 13.14 -1.31 14.89
C PHE A 22 14.06 -0.09 14.78
N LEU A 23 13.84 0.78 13.79
CA LEU A 23 14.66 1.99 13.57
C LEU A 23 14.51 2.98 14.72
N LYS A 24 13.29 3.15 15.23
CA LYS A 24 13.00 3.97 16.40
C LYS A 24 13.71 3.45 17.64
N GLN A 25 13.67 2.14 17.86
CA GLN A 25 14.32 1.50 19.00
C GLN A 25 15.86 1.51 18.90
N ALA A 26 16.39 1.60 17.68
CA ALA A 26 17.81 1.83 17.41
C ALA A 26 18.25 3.31 17.57
N GLY A 27 17.34 4.22 17.97
CA GLY A 27 17.63 5.66 18.13
C GLY A 27 17.83 6.40 16.80
N ARG A 28 17.30 5.87 15.70
CA ARG A 28 17.42 6.40 14.33
C ARG A 28 16.07 6.96 13.86
N ASP A 29 15.55 7.95 14.58
CA ASP A 29 14.20 8.49 14.36
C ASP A 29 13.97 9.07 12.96
N GLU A 30 14.99 9.70 12.38
CA GLU A 30 14.94 10.25 11.01
C GLU A 30 14.67 9.15 9.98
N TYR A 31 15.39 8.03 10.07
CA TYR A 31 15.21 6.89 9.18
C TYR A 31 13.88 6.17 9.41
N ALA A 32 13.41 6.11 10.67
CA ALA A 32 12.10 5.58 11.00
C ALA A 32 11.01 6.39 10.28
N PHE A 33 11.07 7.72 10.34
CA PHE A 33 10.11 8.57 9.65
C PHE A 33 10.17 8.44 8.12
N MET A 34 11.37 8.36 7.54
CA MET A 34 11.53 8.10 6.10
C MET A 34 10.91 6.76 5.69
N THR A 35 11.01 5.74 6.54
CA THR A 35 10.41 4.42 6.28
C THR A 35 8.90 4.47 6.22
N LEU A 36 8.25 5.27 7.09
CA LEU A 36 6.81 5.50 7.02
C LEU A 36 6.41 6.17 5.71
N LEU A 37 7.13 7.22 5.29
CA LEU A 37 6.85 7.92 4.03
C LEU A 37 7.00 7.00 2.81
N VAL A 38 8.07 6.22 2.74
CA VAL A 38 8.29 5.24 1.68
C VAL A 38 7.18 4.18 1.70
N GLY A 39 6.81 3.69 2.89
CA GLY A 39 5.74 2.72 3.06
C GLY A 39 4.40 3.20 2.49
N VAL A 40 4.04 4.45 2.77
CA VAL A 40 2.82 5.08 2.22
C VAL A 40 2.94 5.24 0.71
N ALA A 41 4.06 5.74 0.19
CA ALA A 41 4.27 5.94 -1.24
C ALA A 41 4.14 4.62 -2.03
N VAL A 42 4.78 3.55 -1.56
CA VAL A 42 4.70 2.21 -2.18
C VAL A 42 3.27 1.67 -2.13
N THR A 43 2.58 1.86 -1.01
CA THR A 43 1.18 1.40 -0.86
C THR A 43 0.26 2.10 -1.85
N LEU A 44 0.42 3.41 -2.04
CA LEU A 44 -0.35 4.18 -3.02
C LEU A 44 -0.13 3.65 -4.44
N LEU A 45 1.12 3.37 -4.83
CA LEU A 45 1.44 2.83 -6.16
C LEU A 45 0.78 1.47 -6.42
N TRP A 46 0.56 0.65 -5.40
CA TRP A 46 -0.15 -0.62 -5.53
C TRP A 46 -1.67 -0.46 -5.61
N ILE A 47 -2.22 0.56 -4.95
CA ILE A 47 -3.65 0.85 -4.95
C ILE A 47 -4.12 1.50 -6.25
N THR A 48 -3.30 2.37 -6.87
CA THR A 48 -3.64 3.07 -8.12
C THR A 48 -4.15 2.15 -9.25
N PRO A 49 -3.43 1.09 -9.66
CA PRO A 49 -3.89 0.21 -10.73
C PRO A 49 -5.12 -0.61 -10.33
N ALA A 50 -5.28 -0.93 -9.03
CA ALA A 50 -6.46 -1.63 -8.54
C ALA A 50 -7.72 -0.78 -8.73
N ILE A 51 -7.66 0.50 -8.35
CA ILE A 51 -8.77 1.45 -8.55
C ILE A 51 -9.07 1.61 -10.04
N ALA A 52 -8.05 1.76 -10.89
CA ALA A 52 -8.25 1.88 -12.34
C ALA A 52 -8.97 0.66 -12.94
N ASN A 53 -8.61 -0.54 -12.50
CA ASN A 53 -9.27 -1.77 -12.91
C ASN A 53 -10.74 -1.80 -12.44
N PHE A 54 -11.02 -1.47 -11.18
CA PHE A 54 -12.40 -1.36 -10.69
C PHE A 54 -13.23 -0.37 -11.52
N PHE A 55 -12.65 0.78 -11.87
CA PHE A 55 -13.31 1.78 -12.69
C PHE A 55 -13.60 1.25 -14.11
N SER A 56 -12.65 0.56 -14.72
CA SER A 56 -12.83 -0.08 -16.02
C SER A 56 -13.93 -1.14 -16.01
N ILE A 57 -14.01 -1.94 -14.94
CA ILE A 57 -15.08 -2.92 -14.75
C ILE A 57 -16.44 -2.22 -14.66
N VAL A 58 -16.55 -1.15 -13.87
CA VAL A 58 -17.79 -0.36 -13.76
C VAL A 58 -18.18 0.19 -15.13
N GLN A 59 -17.26 0.83 -15.86
CA GLN A 59 -17.53 1.35 -17.20
C GLN A 59 -17.99 0.26 -18.18
N SER A 60 -17.38 -0.93 -18.13
CA SER A 60 -17.77 -2.07 -18.95
C SER A 60 -19.17 -2.59 -18.63
N VAL A 61 -19.52 -2.72 -17.34
CA VAL A 61 -20.85 -3.17 -16.91
C VAL A 61 -21.93 -2.19 -17.35
N PHE A 62 -21.66 -0.90 -17.27
CA PHE A 62 -22.59 0.15 -17.69
C PHE A 62 -22.52 0.47 -19.19
N LYS A 63 -21.68 -0.23 -19.97
CA LYS A 63 -21.47 0.02 -21.40
C LYS A 63 -21.16 1.50 -21.70
N LEU A 64 -20.39 2.14 -20.82
CA LEU A 64 -19.97 3.54 -20.95
C LEU A 64 -18.69 3.70 -21.81
N ASN A 65 -18.32 2.64 -22.54
CA ASN A 65 -17.17 2.60 -23.45
C ASN A 65 -17.59 2.94 -24.88
#